data_AF-A0A952FU14-F1
#
_entry.id   AF-A0A952FU14-F1
#
_cell.length_a   1.000
_cell.length_b   1.000
_cell.length_c   1.000
_cell.angle_alpha   90.00
_cell.angle_beta   90.00
_cell.angle_gamma   90.00
#
_symmetry.space_group_name_H-M   'P 1'
#
loop_
_entity.id
_entity.type
_entity.pdbx_description
1 polymer ?
#
loop_
_entity_poly.entity_id
_entity_poly.type
_entity_poly.pdbx_seq_one_letter_code
_entity_poly.pdbx_strand_id
1 'polypeptide(L)'
;GLLWSLAFPLAKRLWTSSFALVNIGLDLAVLAGLIAYVEIGKIRFGVRFCEVFGRNPLAIYLFSELFVTVLQLIKAPDGKGLYDWVGIHLFQAAVPGPVGALLCAIAYMLACWAFGYILDRNRILIKI
;
A
#
# COMPACT_ATOMS: atom_id res chain seq x y z
N GLY A 1 -10.48 -3.52 -24.19
CA GLY A 1 -11.19 -2.72 -23.19
C GLY A 1 -11.89 -1.53 -23.80
N LEU A 2 -11.15 -0.49 -24.21
CA LEU A 2 -11.74 0.75 -24.76
C LEU A 2 -12.60 0.55 -26.01
N LEU A 3 -12.21 -0.31 -26.96
CA LEU A 3 -13.05 -0.61 -28.12
C LEU A 3 -14.37 -1.31 -27.73
N TRP A 4 -14.32 -2.20 -26.73
CA TRP A 4 -15.51 -2.86 -26.18
C TRP A 4 -16.42 -1.88 -25.42
N SER A 5 -15.85 -0.75 -24.97
CA SER A 5 -16.62 0.30 -24.30
C SER A 5 -17.65 1.02 -25.19
N LEU A 6 -17.50 0.90 -26.52
CA LEU A 6 -18.45 1.45 -27.50
C LEU A 6 -19.76 0.65 -27.50
N ALA A 7 -19.71 -0.65 -27.22
CA ALA A 7 -20.89 -1.52 -27.14
C ALA A 7 -21.39 -1.68 -25.69
N PHE A 8 -20.49 -1.64 -24.71
CA PHE A 8 -20.84 -1.82 -23.30
C PHE A 8 -20.15 -0.79 -22.40
N PRO A 9 -20.88 0.07 -21.66
CA PRO A 9 -20.28 1.21 -20.99
C PRO A 9 -19.26 0.83 -19.91
N LEU A 10 -18.28 1.72 -19.70
CA LEU A 10 -17.32 1.62 -18.61
C LEU A 10 -17.99 2.06 -17.31
N ALA A 11 -18.41 1.09 -16.48
CA ALA A 11 -18.95 1.38 -15.15
C ALA A 11 -18.09 0.69 -14.08
N LYS A 12 -17.34 1.52 -13.34
CA LYS A 12 -16.49 1.07 -12.23
C LYS A 12 -17.29 0.39 -11.11
N ARG A 13 -18.51 0.87 -10.85
CA ARG A 13 -19.38 0.33 -9.78
C ARG A 13 -19.92 -1.06 -10.07
N LEU A 14 -20.11 -1.39 -11.35
CA LEU A 14 -20.73 -2.67 -11.78
C LEU A 14 -19.69 -3.65 -12.33
N TRP A 15 -18.40 -3.31 -12.25
CA TRP A 15 -17.30 -4.10 -12.79
C TRP A 15 -17.57 -4.64 -14.20
N THR A 16 -17.98 -3.75 -15.10
CA THR A 16 -18.43 -4.15 -16.43
C THR A 16 -17.35 -4.87 -17.24
N SER A 17 -17.73 -5.73 -18.18
CA SER A 17 -16.76 -6.49 -19.01
C SER A 17 -15.75 -5.58 -19.72
N SER A 18 -16.19 -4.41 -20.19
CA SER A 18 -15.30 -3.36 -20.73
C SER A 18 -14.29 -2.86 -19.70
N PHE A 19 -14.74 -2.61 -18.47
CA PHE A 19 -13.88 -2.15 -17.39
C PHE A 19 -12.92 -3.25 -16.95
N ALA A 20 -13.36 -4.50 -16.83
CA ALA A 20 -12.49 -5.64 -16.53
C ALA A 20 -11.39 -5.82 -17.61
N LEU A 21 -11.76 -5.76 -18.90
CA LEU A 21 -10.81 -5.85 -20.01
C LEU A 21 -9.76 -4.72 -20.02
N VAL A 22 -10.13 -3.50 -19.60
CA VAL A 22 -9.17 -2.41 -19.47
C VAL A 22 -8.19 -2.68 -18.32
N ASN A 23 -8.69 -3.08 -17.14
CA ASN A 23 -7.83 -3.34 -15.99
C ASN A 23 -6.89 -4.52 -16.25
N ILE A 24 -7.41 -5.66 -16.72
CA ILE A 24 -6.58 -6.85 -17.03
C ILE A 24 -5.52 -6.51 -18.07
N GLY A 25 -5.87 -5.74 -19.12
CA GLY A 25 -4.90 -5.31 -20.12
C GLY A 25 -3.80 -4.43 -19.53
N LEU A 26 -4.15 -3.51 -18.63
CA LEU A 26 -3.18 -2.68 -17.91
C LEU A 26 -2.31 -3.52 -16.97
N ASP A 27 -2.90 -4.46 -16.23
CA ASP A 27 -2.19 -5.35 -15.31
C ASP A 27 -1.16 -6.21 -16.06
N LEU A 28 -1.54 -6.77 -17.21
CA LEU A 28 -0.62 -7.52 -18.07
C LEU A 28 0.49 -6.65 -18.65
N ALA A 29 0.19 -5.40 -19.04
CA ALA A 29 1.20 -4.46 -19.53
C ALA A 29 2.21 -4.09 -18.44
N VAL A 30 1.74 -3.83 -17.21
CA VAL A 30 2.59 -3.56 -16.06
C VAL A 30 3.43 -4.80 -15.71
N LEU A 31 2.83 -5.98 -15.70
CA LEU A 31 3.53 -7.24 -15.44
C LEU A 31 4.64 -7.49 -16.48
N ALA A 32 4.34 -7.32 -17.76
CA ALA A 32 5.34 -7.43 -18.83
C ALA A 32 6.48 -6.43 -18.65
N GLY A 33 6.17 -5.18 -18.27
CA GLY A 33 7.18 -4.16 -17.95
C GLY A 33 8.06 -4.55 -16.77
N LEU A 34 7.48 -5.09 -15.69
CA LEU A 34 8.22 -5.58 -14.53
C LEU A 34 9.13 -6.76 -14.87
N ILE A 35 8.65 -7.73 -15.66
CA ILE A 35 9.45 -8.85 -16.15
C ILE A 35 10.62 -8.34 -17.00
N ALA A 36 10.36 -7.41 -17.92
CA ALA A 36 11.42 -6.81 -18.73
C ALA A 36 12.46 -6.06 -17.88
N TYR A 37 12.04 -5.36 -16.83
CA TYR A 37 12.94 -4.64 -15.93
C TYR A 37 13.79 -5.57 -15.06
N VAL A 38 13.15 -6.57 -14.43
CA VAL A 38 13.79 -7.44 -13.43
C VAL A 38 14.52 -8.62 -14.06
N GLU A 39 13.89 -9.32 -15.01
CA GLU A 39 14.42 -10.56 -15.58
C GLU A 39 15.33 -10.27 -16.78
N ILE A 40 14.88 -9.43 -17.72
CA ILE A 40 15.64 -9.12 -18.94
C ILE A 40 16.73 -8.08 -18.65
N GLY A 41 16.35 -6.96 -18.01
CA GLY A 41 17.28 -5.88 -17.65
C GLY A 41 18.21 -6.23 -16.48
N LYS A 42 17.90 -7.30 -15.71
CA LYS A 42 18.63 -7.71 -14.49
C LYS A 42 18.78 -6.59 -13.45
N ILE A 43 17.93 -5.56 -13.50
CA ILE A 43 17.98 -4.45 -12.56
C ILE A 43 17.25 -4.88 -11.29
N ARG A 44 17.95 -4.81 -10.14
CA ARG A 44 17.42 -5.19 -8.82
C ARG A 44 17.13 -3.98 -7.92
N PHE A 45 17.26 -2.77 -8.46
CA PHE A 45 16.96 -1.54 -7.74
C PHE A 45 15.46 -1.45 -7.42
N GLY A 46 15.10 -1.14 -6.17
CA GLY A 46 13.70 -1.05 -5.71
C GLY A 46 12.97 -2.40 -5.54
N VAL A 47 13.37 -3.46 -6.25
CA VAL A 47 12.72 -4.78 -6.19
C VAL A 47 12.68 -5.33 -4.75
N ARG A 48 13.79 -5.22 -4.03
CA ARG A 48 13.90 -5.71 -2.64
C ARG A 48 12.93 -5.00 -1.69
N PHE A 49 12.65 -3.72 -1.91
CA PHE A 49 11.70 -2.97 -1.09
C PHE A 49 10.27 -3.51 -1.27
N CYS A 50 9.87 -3.77 -2.52
CA CYS A 50 8.56 -4.36 -2.84
C CYS A 50 8.47 -5.84 -2.45
N GLU A 51 9.57 -6.58 -2.53
CA GLU A 51 9.61 -8.01 -2.19
C GLU A 51 9.30 -8.26 -0.71
N VAL A 52 9.71 -7.34 0.18
CA VAL A 52 9.40 -7.40 1.62
C VAL A 52 7.88 -7.38 1.85
N PHE A 53 7.14 -6.55 1.13
CA PHE A 53 5.67 -6.54 1.20
C PHE A 53 5.04 -7.81 0.64
N GLY A 54 5.63 -8.37 -0.42
CA GLY A 54 5.10 -9.55 -1.12
C GLY A 54 5.33 -10.88 -0.41
N ARG A 55 6.35 -11.01 0.46
CA ARG A 55 6.65 -12.28 1.14
C ARG A 55 5.67 -12.64 2.25
N ASN A 56 5.13 -11.65 2.97
CA ASN A 56 4.19 -11.86 4.08
C ASN A 56 3.02 -10.85 4.06
N PRO A 57 2.22 -10.78 2.97
CA PRO A 57 1.22 -9.73 2.79
C PRO A 57 0.08 -9.80 3.83
N LEU A 58 -0.38 -11.00 4.18
CA LEU A 58 -1.44 -11.20 5.18
C LEU A 58 -1.00 -10.75 6.58
N ALA A 59 0.24 -11.06 6.98
CA ALA A 59 0.76 -10.67 8.29
C ALA A 59 0.91 -9.14 8.40
N ILE A 60 1.39 -8.49 7.34
CA ILE A 60 1.53 -7.03 7.29
C ILE A 60 0.15 -6.36 7.28
N TYR A 61 -0.83 -6.92 6.56
CA TYR A 61 -2.21 -6.44 6.56
C TYR A 61 -2.83 -6.49 7.96
N LEU A 62 -2.75 -7.65 8.62
CA LEU A 62 -3.26 -7.82 9.98
C LEU A 62 -2.54 -6.91 10.98
N PHE A 63 -1.22 -6.79 10.86
CA PHE A 63 -0.43 -5.86 11.68
C PHE A 63 -0.91 -4.42 11.48
N SER A 64 -1.13 -3.97 10.24
CA SER A 64 -1.65 -2.63 9.97
C SER A 64 -3.01 -2.41 10.62
N GLU A 65 -3.94 -3.35 10.52
CA GLU A 65 -5.26 -3.21 11.13
C GLU A 65 -5.17 -3.15 12.67
N LEU A 66 -4.42 -4.06 13.29
CA LEU A 66 -4.21 -4.05 14.73
C LEU A 66 -3.48 -2.79 15.20
N PHE A 67 -2.47 -2.35 14.45
CA PHE A 67 -1.65 -1.20 14.81
C PHE A 67 -2.48 0.08 14.85
N VAL A 68 -3.32 0.34 13.83
CA VAL A 68 -4.20 1.52 13.85
C VAL A 68 -5.24 1.42 14.97
N THR A 69 -5.80 0.24 15.25
CA THR A 69 -6.76 0.05 16.35
C THR A 69 -6.12 0.35 17.71
N VAL A 70 -4.90 -0.13 17.96
CA VAL A 70 -4.17 0.14 19.20
C VAL A 70 -3.86 1.64 19.35
N LEU A 71 -3.41 2.29 18.27
CA LEU A 71 -3.15 3.73 18.29
C LEU A 71 -4.43 4.54 18.53
N GLN A 72 -5.57 4.12 18.02
CA GLN A 72 -6.86 4.78 18.25
C GLN A 72 -7.41 4.52 19.66
N LEU A 73 -7.09 3.37 20.27
CA LEU A 73 -7.52 3.04 21.63
C LEU A 73 -6.82 3.90 22.69
N ILE A 74 -5.55 4.23 22.47
CA ILE A 74 -4.79 5.13 23.35
C ILE A 74 -5.28 6.56 23.09
N LYS A 75 -6.04 7.10 24.05
CA LYS A 75 -6.53 8.48 23.98
C LYS A 75 -5.44 9.46 24.38
N ALA A 76 -5.17 10.42 23.51
CA ALA A 76 -4.29 11.55 23.80
C ALA A 76 -4.97 12.55 24.76
N PRO A 77 -4.24 13.53 25.33
CA PRO A 77 -4.78 14.50 26.27
C PRO A 77 -6.02 15.27 25.77
N ASP A 78 -6.13 15.44 24.45
CA ASP A 78 -7.24 16.14 23.79
C ASP A 78 -8.46 15.24 23.49
N GLY A 79 -8.48 14.00 23.98
CA GLY A 79 -9.59 13.05 23.78
C GLY A 79 -9.65 12.41 22.38
N LYS A 80 -8.73 12.78 21.47
CA LYS A 80 -8.56 12.16 20.15
C LYS A 80 -7.64 10.93 20.24
N GLY A 81 -7.79 9.99 19.31
CA GLY A 81 -6.90 8.83 19.21
C GLY A 81 -5.45 9.25 18.97
N LEU A 82 -4.48 8.48 19.48
CA LEU A 82 -3.05 8.79 19.37
C LEU A 82 -2.61 8.96 17.92
N TYR A 83 -3.21 8.19 16.99
CA TYR A 83 -2.94 8.34 15.55
C TYR A 83 -3.29 9.74 15.03
N ASP A 84 -4.46 10.27 15.40
CA ASP A 84 -4.90 11.60 14.98
C ASP A 84 -4.06 12.68 15.65
N TRP A 85 -3.69 12.47 16.92
CA TRP A 85 -2.82 13.38 17.64
C TRP A 85 -1.43 13.46 17.00
N VAL A 86 -0.81 12.32 16.66
CA VAL A 86 0.49 12.28 15.95
C VAL A 86 0.38 12.93 14.58
N GLY A 87 -0.69 12.67 13.83
CA GLY A 87 -0.92 13.31 12.53
C GLY A 87 -0.99 14.84 12.62
N ILE A 88 -1.68 15.36 13.64
CA ILE A 88 -1.89 16.80 13.85
C ILE A 88 -0.64 17.47 14.45
N HIS A 89 -0.09 16.92 15.52
CA HIS A 89 0.98 17.57 16.29
C HIS A 89 2.39 17.30 15.76
N LEU A 90 2.61 16.18 15.06
CA LEU A 90 3.92 15.86 14.50
C LEU A 90 4.03 16.32 13.04
N PHE A 91 3.06 15.93 12.21
CA PHE A 91 3.14 16.13 10.76
C PHE A 91 2.51 17.44 10.30
N GLN A 92 1.34 17.81 10.80
CA GLN A 92 0.72 19.10 10.44
C GLN A 92 1.39 20.29 11.10
N ALA A 93 2.00 20.12 12.28
CA ALA A 93 2.80 21.17 12.91
C ALA A 93 4.10 21.46 12.12
N ALA A 94 4.71 20.42 11.52
CA ALA A 94 5.92 20.58 10.70
C ALA A 94 5.60 21.10 9.29
N VAL A 95 4.57 20.57 8.64
CA VAL A 95 4.12 20.97 7.30
C VAL A 95 2.59 21.01 7.24
N PRO A 96 1.98 22.19 7.38
CA PRO A 96 0.54 22.32 7.28
C PRO A 96 0.05 22.06 5.85
N GLY A 97 -1.07 21.35 5.72
CA GLY A 97 -1.75 21.08 4.44
C GLY A 97 -1.67 19.63 3.93
N PRO A 98 -1.97 19.40 2.64
CA PRO A 98 -2.04 18.06 2.05
C PRO A 98 -0.73 17.26 2.14
N VAL A 99 0.41 17.97 2.11
CA VAL A 99 1.74 17.35 2.20
C VAL A 99 1.99 16.75 3.59
N GLY A 100 1.52 17.39 4.66
CA GLY A 100 1.62 16.83 6.02
C GLY A 100 0.86 15.52 6.17
N ALA A 101 -0.33 15.43 5.58
CA ALA A 101 -1.11 14.18 5.55
C ALA A 101 -0.40 13.08 4.74
N LEU A 102 0.22 13.45 3.61
CA LEU A 102 0.99 12.51 2.79
C LEU A 102 2.23 11.99 3.55
N LEU A 103 2.95 12.85 4.26
CA LEU A 103 4.09 12.45 5.09
C LEU A 103 3.68 11.51 6.23
N CYS A 104 2.54 11.78 6.88
CA CYS A 104 1.98 10.87 7.89
C CYS A 104 1.65 9.50 7.29
N ALA A 105 1.04 9.45 6.09
CA ALA A 105 0.74 8.21 5.40
C ALA A 105 2.02 7.43 5.00
N ILE A 106 3.06 8.13 4.54
CA ILE A 106 4.36 7.52 4.23
C ILE A 106 5.01 6.97 5.50
N ALA A 107 5.01 7.73 6.60
CA ALA A 107 5.59 7.29 7.87
C ALA A 107 4.87 6.04 8.40
N TYR A 108 3.54 6.02 8.33
CA TYR A 108 2.74 4.85 8.69
C TYR A 108 3.05 3.64 7.81
N MET A 109 3.11 3.84 6.49
CA MET A 109 3.48 2.79 5.53
C MET A 109 4.90 2.27 5.82
N LEU A 110 5.85 3.14 6.16
CA LEU A 110 7.23 2.76 6.49
C LEU A 110 7.30 2.00 7.82
N ALA A 111 6.46 2.32 8.80
CA ALA A 111 6.35 1.55 10.03
C ALA A 111 5.87 0.12 9.76
N CYS A 112 4.84 -0.02 8.92
CA CYS A 112 4.36 -1.34 8.48
C CYS A 112 5.41 -2.08 7.64
N TRP A 113 6.15 -1.37 6.79
CA TRP A 113 7.27 -1.93 6.02
C TRP A 113 8.40 -2.41 6.93
N ALA A 114 8.76 -1.65 7.95
CA ALA A 114 9.80 -2.02 8.91
C ALA A 114 9.43 -3.31 9.65
N PHE A 115 8.16 -3.47 10.02
CA PHE A 115 7.66 -4.73 10.57
C PHE A 115 7.81 -5.89 9.57
N GLY A 116 7.38 -5.71 8.32
CA GLY A 116 7.58 -6.69 7.26
C GLY A 116 9.06 -7.03 7.02
N TYR A 117 9.95 -6.04 7.10
CA TYR A 117 11.38 -6.21 6.92
C TYR A 117 12.02 -7.00 8.06
N ILE A 118 11.60 -6.79 9.30
CA ILE A 118 12.05 -7.59 10.46
C ILE A 118 11.66 -9.05 10.26
N LEU A 119 10.42 -9.30 9.83
CA LEU A 119 9.93 -10.65 9.56
C LEU A 119 10.74 -11.32 8.43
N ASP A 120 11.02 -10.56 7.37
CA ASP A 120 11.83 -11.02 6.24
C ASP A 120 13.29 -11.34 6.62
N ARG A 121 13.90 -10.45 7.42
CA ARG A 121 15.26 -10.63 7.94
C ARG A 121 15.38 -11.90 8.79
N ASN A 122 14.35 -12.20 9.57
CA ASN A 122 14.31 -13.38 10.43
C ASN A 122 13.91 -14.66 9.69
N ARG A 123 13.68 -14.60 8.36
CA ARG A 123 13.25 -15.74 7.51
C ARG A 123 11.96 -16.41 7.99
N ILE A 124 11.12 -15.68 8.72
CA ILE A 124 9.84 -16.21 9.22
C ILE A 124 8.81 -16.01 8.11
N LEU A 125 8.35 -17.12 7.53
CA LEU A 125 7.26 -17.14 6.57
C LEU A 125 6.01 -17.62 7.29
N ILE A 126 5.07 -16.70 7.52
CA ILE A 126 3.79 -17.02 8.14
C ILE A 126 2.87 -17.48 7.01
N LYS A 127 2.81 -18.81 6.82
CA LYS A 127 1.81 -19.45 5.98
C LYS A 127 0.62 -19.80 6.86
N ILE A 128 -0.56 -19.30 6.49
CA ILE A 128 -1.86 -19.66 7.08
C ILE A 128 -2.60 -20.49 6.05
#